data_AF-A0A2I1GCL4-F1
#
_entry.id   AF-A0A2I1GCL4-F1
#
_cell.length_a   1.000
_cell.length_b   1.000
_cell.length_c   1.000
_cell.angle_alpha   90.00
_cell.angle_beta   90.00
_cell.angle_gamma   90.00
#
_symmetry.space_group_name_H-M   'P 1'
#
loop_
_entity.id
_entity.type
_entity.pdbx_description
1 polymer ?
#
loop_
_entity_poly.entity_id
_entity_poly.type
_entity_poly.pdbx_seq_one_letter_code
_entity_poly.pdbx_strand_id
1 'polypeptide(L)'
;MRFNFLLLLITTLTAVALSQEWKPHQVKIKLRNTEYYWALDTVNNVILSLQGLNWTTVPFNPTSGSLSSGSISRFNGESVQSFGINNKLTLSKANSNDPKQCWHFNPDGLIQLCNVPNWAATVVYRPVLTTVELRPINSGPQKWDIVKV
;
A
#
# COMPACT_ATOMS: atom_id res chain seq x y z
N MET A 1 29.27 -4.16 -40.43
CA MET A 1 28.62 -4.85 -39.30
C MET A 1 27.12 -4.72 -39.49
N ARG A 2 26.38 -5.82 -39.66
CA ARG A 2 24.91 -5.75 -39.89
C ARG A 2 24.24 -5.60 -38.53
N PHE A 3 23.84 -4.38 -38.22
CA PHE A 3 23.11 -4.06 -37.01
C PHE A 3 21.73 -4.73 -37.11
N ASN A 4 21.46 -5.68 -36.23
CA ASN A 4 20.28 -6.52 -36.32
C ASN A 4 19.08 -5.74 -35.76
N PHE A 5 18.38 -5.01 -36.63
CA PHE A 5 17.21 -4.20 -36.29
C PHE A 5 16.15 -4.99 -35.51
N LEU A 6 16.05 -6.30 -35.76
CA LEU A 6 15.14 -7.19 -35.05
C LEU A 6 15.53 -7.34 -33.58
N LEU A 7 16.83 -7.39 -33.29
CA LEU A 7 17.35 -7.46 -31.92
C LEU A 7 17.11 -6.13 -31.19
N LEU A 8 17.28 -4.99 -31.87
CA LEU A 8 16.97 -3.67 -31.31
C LEU A 8 15.46 -3.52 -31.05
N LEU A 9 14.62 -4.03 -31.96
CA LEU A 9 13.16 -4.00 -31.78
C LEU A 9 12.75 -4.88 -30.60
N ILE A 10 13.31 -6.08 -30.46
CA ILE A 10 13.02 -6.96 -29.32
C ILE A 10 13.50 -6.33 -28.02
N THR A 11 14.72 -5.79 -27.96
CA THR A 11 15.24 -5.16 -26.73
C THR A 11 14.43 -3.92 -26.34
N THR A 12 14.08 -3.06 -27.29
CA THR A 12 13.23 -1.89 -27.02
C THR A 12 11.82 -2.30 -26.62
N LEU A 13 11.21 -3.29 -27.25
CA LEU A 13 9.88 -3.78 -26.88
C LEU A 13 9.88 -4.44 -25.50
N THR A 14 10.92 -5.21 -25.15
CA THR A 14 11.09 -5.76 -23.80
C THR A 14 11.37 -4.67 -22.77
N ALA A 15 12.14 -3.64 -23.12
CA ALA A 15 12.40 -2.51 -22.23
C ALA A 15 11.13 -1.69 -21.98
N VAL A 16 10.30 -1.47 -23.00
CA VAL A 16 9.02 -0.76 -22.89
C VAL A 16 7.99 -1.60 -22.11
N ALA A 17 7.96 -2.92 -22.32
CA ALA A 17 7.11 -3.83 -21.57
C ALA A 17 7.50 -3.93 -20.08
N LEU A 18 8.80 -3.95 -19.77
CA LEU A 18 9.32 -3.89 -18.40
C LEU A 18 9.17 -2.48 -17.78
N SER A 19 9.16 -1.43 -18.62
CA SER A 19 8.88 -0.03 -18.26
C SER A 19 7.39 0.27 -18.05
N GLN A 20 6.51 -0.75 -18.09
CA GLN A 20 5.21 -0.68 -17.40
C GLN A 20 5.40 -0.72 -15.87
N GLU A 21 6.40 0.03 -15.40
CA GLU A 21 6.66 0.45 -14.04
C GLU A 21 5.33 0.80 -13.39
N TRP A 22 5.14 0.29 -12.18
CA TRP A 22 4.05 0.71 -11.30
C TRP A 22 3.95 2.24 -11.30
N LYS A 23 2.98 2.80 -12.00
CA LYS A 23 2.73 4.25 -11.97
C LYS A 23 1.99 4.59 -10.68
N PRO A 24 2.20 5.79 -10.12
CA PRO A 24 1.34 6.30 -9.06
C PRO A 24 -0.13 6.28 -9.49
N HIS A 25 -1.00 5.69 -8.67
CA HIS A 25 -2.44 5.63 -8.94
C HIS A 25 -3.25 6.08 -7.74
N GLN A 26 -4.31 6.85 -8.00
CA GLN A 26 -5.28 7.18 -6.97
C GLN A 26 -6.22 6.00 -6.71
N VAL A 27 -6.38 5.65 -5.44
CA VAL A 27 -7.18 4.52 -4.99
C VAL A 27 -7.95 4.85 -3.73
N LYS A 28 -9.03 4.13 -3.48
CA LYS A 28 -9.65 3.99 -2.16
C LYS A 28 -9.36 2.58 -1.64
N ILE A 29 -9.02 2.47 -0.36
CA ILE A 29 -8.76 1.19 0.30
C ILE A 29 -10.03 0.81 1.06
N LYS A 30 -10.78 -0.16 0.53
CA LYS A 30 -12.08 -0.61 1.04
C LYS A 30 -11.91 -1.87 1.87
N LEU A 31 -12.58 -1.97 3.02
CA LEU A 31 -12.67 -3.22 3.75
C LEU A 31 -13.58 -4.18 2.96
N ARG A 32 -13.04 -5.35 2.60
CA ARG A 32 -13.74 -6.32 1.73
C ARG A 32 -15.09 -6.70 2.31
N ASN A 33 -16.10 -6.78 1.43
CA ASN A 33 -17.50 -7.11 1.76
C ASN A 33 -18.20 -6.14 2.74
N THR A 34 -17.77 -4.89 2.81
CA THR A 34 -18.42 -3.84 3.61
C THR A 34 -18.52 -2.54 2.82
N GLU A 35 -19.08 -1.46 3.35
CA GLU A 35 -19.02 -0.11 2.75
C GLU A 35 -18.03 0.83 3.45
N TYR A 36 -17.10 0.27 4.24
CA TYR A 36 -16.12 1.06 4.98
C TYR A 36 -14.79 1.14 4.24
N TYR A 37 -14.17 2.32 4.33
CA TYR A 37 -12.91 2.65 3.66
C TYR A 37 -11.91 3.23 4.66
N TRP A 38 -10.63 3.18 4.30
CA TRP A 38 -9.59 3.91 5.02
C TRP A 38 -9.83 5.42 4.91
N ALA A 39 -9.83 6.06 6.07
CA ALA A 39 -9.88 7.51 6.25
C ALA A 39 -8.87 7.92 7.34
N LEU A 40 -8.86 9.20 7.69
CA LEU A 40 -8.03 9.75 8.76
C LEU A 40 -8.92 10.37 9.84
N ASP A 41 -8.51 10.22 11.10
CA ASP A 41 -9.06 11.03 12.19
C ASP A 41 -8.39 12.41 12.26
N THR A 42 -8.77 13.21 13.26
CA THR A 42 -8.27 14.58 13.46
C THR A 42 -6.79 14.66 13.82
N VAL A 43 -6.16 13.53 14.19
CA VAL A 43 -4.74 13.45 14.57
C VAL A 43 -3.96 12.53 13.62
N ASN A 44 -4.48 12.31 12.41
CA ASN A 44 -3.85 11.53 11.33
C ASN A 44 -3.68 10.03 11.61
N ASN A 45 -4.47 9.42 12.50
CA ASN A 45 -4.57 7.96 12.57
C ASN A 45 -5.43 7.43 11.42
N VAL A 46 -5.07 6.27 10.87
CA VAL A 46 -5.88 5.57 9.88
C VAL A 46 -7.06 4.89 10.59
N ILE A 47 -8.26 5.22 10.12
CA ILE A 47 -9.54 4.75 10.67
C ILE A 47 -10.43 4.18 9.58
N LEU A 48 -11.52 3.50 9.98
CA LEU A 48 -12.60 3.14 9.07
C LEU A 48 -13.72 4.19 9.08
N SER A 49 -14.15 4.58 7.88
CA SER A 49 -15.28 5.49 7.66
C SER A 49 -16.06 5.10 6.41
N LEU A 50 -17.34 5.45 6.34
CA LEU A 50 -18.15 5.33 5.11
C LEU A 50 -17.62 6.26 4.01
N GLN A 51 -17.01 7.38 4.39
CA GLN A 51 -16.39 8.32 3.47
C GLN A 51 -14.89 8.09 3.43
N GLY A 52 -14.45 7.30 2.44
CA GLY A 52 -13.04 7.00 2.21
C GLY A 52 -12.23 8.16 1.66
N LEU A 53 -10.95 8.20 2.03
CA LEU A 53 -9.98 9.13 1.48
C LEU A 53 -9.42 8.58 0.14
N ASN A 54 -9.09 9.48 -0.79
CA ASN A 54 -8.29 9.13 -1.96
C ASN A 54 -6.82 9.04 -1.57
N TRP A 55 -6.28 7.84 -1.66
CA TRP A 55 -4.86 7.51 -1.44
C TRP A 55 -4.13 7.47 -2.77
N THR A 56 -2.82 7.62 -2.75
CA THR A 56 -1.96 7.38 -3.91
C THR A 56 -1.02 6.23 -3.58
N THR A 57 -1.12 5.12 -4.29
CA THR A 57 -0.09 4.07 -4.19
C THR A 57 1.09 4.50 -5.04
N VAL A 58 2.29 4.53 -4.45
CA VAL A 58 3.53 4.88 -5.15
C VAL A 58 4.51 3.72 -5.04
N PRO A 59 5.35 3.47 -6.06
CA PRO A 59 6.44 2.52 -5.93
C PRO A 59 7.30 2.85 -4.71
N PHE A 60 7.59 1.85 -3.91
CA PHE A 60 8.63 1.94 -2.90
C PHE A 60 9.92 1.38 -3.50
N ASN A 61 11.08 1.91 -3.12
CA ASN A 61 12.37 1.40 -3.62
C ASN A 61 12.37 -0.14 -3.52
N PRO A 62 12.77 -0.86 -4.58
CA PRO A 62 12.57 -2.30 -4.65
C PRO A 62 13.25 -3.00 -3.47
N THR A 63 12.43 -3.57 -2.58
CA THR A 63 12.89 -4.59 -1.65
C THR A 63 13.14 -5.87 -2.47
N SER A 64 14.32 -6.46 -2.34
CA SER A 64 14.69 -7.65 -3.12
C SER A 64 13.63 -8.75 -2.99
N GLY A 65 13.00 -9.11 -4.11
CA GLY A 65 12.08 -10.26 -4.20
C GLY A 65 10.58 -9.96 -4.18
N SER A 66 10.13 -8.69 -4.11
CA SER A 66 8.69 -8.35 -4.14
C SER A 66 8.37 -7.36 -5.26
N LEU A 67 7.51 -7.78 -6.19
CA LEU A 67 7.09 -6.99 -7.36
C LEU A 67 5.93 -6.02 -7.07
N SER A 68 5.34 -6.06 -5.86
CA SER A 68 4.19 -5.22 -5.46
C SER A 68 4.40 -4.44 -4.17
N SER A 69 5.65 -4.04 -3.90
CA SER A 69 5.96 -3.14 -2.79
C SER A 69 5.66 -1.69 -3.14
N GLY A 70 4.85 -1.02 -2.32
CA GLY A 70 4.53 0.39 -2.50
C GLY A 70 4.39 1.14 -1.18
N SER A 71 4.46 2.46 -1.23
CA SER A 71 3.98 3.31 -0.15
C SER A 71 2.53 3.70 -0.43
N ILE A 72 1.76 3.85 0.64
CA ILE A 72 0.40 4.40 0.60
C ILE A 72 0.53 5.86 1.00
N SER A 73 0.59 6.73 0.00
CA SER A 73 0.88 8.15 0.19
C SER A 73 -0.36 9.03 0.04
N ARG A 74 -0.30 10.20 0.65
CA ARG A 74 -1.15 11.35 0.34
C ARG A 74 -0.37 12.28 -0.61
N PHE A 75 -1.08 13.05 -1.42
CA PHE A 75 -0.51 14.02 -2.37
C PHE A 75 0.45 15.07 -1.75
N ASN A 76 0.51 15.19 -0.41
CA ASN A 76 1.25 16.22 0.31
C ASN A 76 2.64 15.75 0.84
N GLY A 77 3.20 14.67 0.30
CA GLY A 77 4.50 14.15 0.77
C GLY A 77 4.41 13.47 2.14
N GLU A 78 3.26 12.85 2.41
CA GLU A 78 3.00 12.07 3.62
C GLU A 78 2.68 10.62 3.23
N SER A 79 3.07 9.65 4.06
CA SER A 79 2.85 8.23 3.82
C SER A 79 2.28 7.55 5.05
N VAL A 80 1.45 6.52 4.83
CA VAL A 80 0.99 5.64 5.89
C VAL A 80 2.19 4.90 6.46
N GLN A 81 2.33 4.99 7.78
CA GLN A 81 3.41 4.42 8.56
C GLN A 81 2.85 3.58 9.71
N SER A 82 3.51 2.45 9.97
CA SER A 82 3.34 1.70 11.22
C SER A 82 4.35 2.16 12.27
N PHE A 83 3.90 2.37 13.51
CA PHE A 83 4.77 2.55 14.67
C PHE A 83 5.09 1.22 15.40
N GLY A 84 4.88 0.09 14.72
CA GLY A 84 5.15 -1.24 15.25
C GLY A 84 3.90 -2.07 15.48
N ILE A 85 4.15 -3.23 16.09
CA ILE A 85 3.17 -4.27 16.39
C ILE A 85 2.06 -3.73 17.31
N ASN A 86 0.81 -4.04 16.99
CA ASN A 86 -0.40 -3.65 17.73
C ASN A 86 -0.61 -2.13 17.86
N ASN A 87 0.13 -1.33 17.09
CA ASN A 87 -0.03 0.11 17.03
C ASN A 87 -0.91 0.51 15.84
N LYS A 88 -1.59 1.64 16.01
CA LYS A 88 -2.36 2.27 14.94
C LYS A 88 -1.45 2.64 13.78
N LEU A 89 -1.99 2.51 12.57
CA LEU A 89 -1.38 3.10 11.40
C LEU A 89 -1.65 4.60 11.42
N THR A 90 -0.69 5.37 10.96
CA THR A 90 -0.74 6.83 11.01
C THR A 90 -0.20 7.41 9.72
N LEU A 91 -0.58 8.64 9.40
CA LEU A 91 0.06 9.40 8.35
C LEU A 91 1.26 10.16 8.93
N SER A 92 2.43 10.01 8.31
CA SER A 92 3.65 10.69 8.71
C SER A 92 4.38 11.23 7.47
N LYS A 93 5.41 12.05 7.68
CA LYS A 93 6.24 12.57 6.58
C LYS A 93 6.81 11.40 5.76
N ALA A 94 6.64 11.45 4.44
CA ALA A 94 7.11 10.40 3.55
C ALA A 94 8.64 10.31 3.58
N ASN A 95 9.14 9.08 3.70
CA ASN A 95 10.53 8.72 3.64
C ASN A 95 10.66 7.41 2.85
N SER A 96 11.15 7.51 1.61
CA SER A 96 11.29 6.38 0.68
C SER A 96 12.27 5.30 1.13
N ASN A 97 13.00 5.54 2.23
CA ASN A 97 13.93 4.60 2.82
C ASN A 97 13.46 4.07 4.18
N ASP A 98 12.30 4.52 4.70
CA ASP A 98 11.77 4.00 5.96
C ASP A 98 10.94 2.72 5.69
N PRO A 99 11.42 1.53 6.09
CA PRO A 99 10.69 0.28 5.86
C PRO A 99 9.33 0.23 6.56
N LYS A 100 9.08 1.10 7.55
CA LYS A 100 7.78 1.24 8.21
C LYS A 100 6.71 1.89 7.35
N GLN A 101 7.09 2.43 6.19
CA GLN A 101 6.22 3.03 5.19
C GLN A 101 6.09 2.17 3.92
N CYS A 102 6.76 1.02 3.88
CA CYS A 102 6.72 0.08 2.78
C CYS A 102 5.64 -0.97 3.03
N TRP A 103 4.75 -1.14 2.06
CA TRP A 103 3.64 -2.07 2.12
C TRP A 103 3.63 -3.03 0.91
N HIS A 104 3.46 -4.32 1.16
CA HIS A 104 3.16 -5.32 0.14
C HIS A 104 1.64 -5.43 -0.05
N PHE A 105 1.20 -5.32 -1.30
CA PHE A 105 -0.19 -5.56 -1.69
C PHE A 105 -0.30 -6.97 -2.24
N ASN A 106 -0.96 -7.86 -1.49
CA ASN A 106 -1.11 -9.25 -1.87
C ASN A 106 -2.41 -9.48 -2.65
N PRO A 107 -2.43 -10.43 -3.61
CA PRO A 107 -3.63 -10.78 -4.37
C PRO A 107 -4.82 -11.24 -3.51
N ASP A 108 -4.55 -11.79 -2.33
CA ASP A 108 -5.57 -12.23 -1.38
C ASP A 108 -6.24 -11.09 -0.60
N GLY A 109 -5.80 -9.84 -0.81
CA GLY A 109 -6.30 -8.63 -0.16
C GLY A 109 -5.54 -8.24 1.11
N LEU A 110 -4.48 -8.94 1.50
CA LEU A 110 -3.65 -8.51 2.62
C LEU A 110 -2.77 -7.32 2.21
N ILE A 111 -2.75 -6.30 3.07
CA ILE A 111 -1.79 -5.19 3.00
C ILE A 111 -0.80 -5.41 4.14
N GLN A 112 0.43 -5.81 3.82
CA GLN A 112 1.44 -6.22 4.80
C GLN A 112 2.60 -5.24 4.85
N LEU A 113 3.24 -5.10 6.01
CA LEU A 113 4.44 -4.28 6.10
C LEU A 113 5.63 -5.04 5.50
N CYS A 114 6.42 -4.41 4.64
CA CYS A 114 7.47 -5.10 3.87
C CYS A 114 8.50 -5.83 4.73
N ASN A 115 8.86 -5.27 5.89
CA ASN A 115 9.85 -5.83 6.80
C ASN A 115 9.25 -6.77 7.87
N VAL A 116 7.94 -6.99 7.89
CA VAL A 116 7.26 -7.85 8.87
C VAL A 116 6.19 -8.72 8.18
N PRO A 117 6.59 -9.77 7.44
CA PRO A 117 5.70 -10.52 6.52
C PRO A 117 4.58 -11.32 7.19
N ASN A 118 4.60 -11.47 8.53
CA ASN A 118 3.54 -12.16 9.28
C ASN A 118 2.47 -11.21 9.85
N TRP A 119 2.50 -9.94 9.43
CA TRP A 119 1.67 -8.88 9.98
C TRP A 119 1.01 -8.08 8.87
N ALA A 120 -0.26 -7.74 9.08
CA ALA A 120 -1.09 -7.05 8.11
C ALA A 120 -1.83 -5.87 8.76
N ALA A 121 -2.25 -4.92 7.93
CA ALA A 121 -3.18 -3.88 8.31
C ALA A 121 -4.54 -4.53 8.64
N THR A 122 -4.97 -4.36 9.89
CA THR A 122 -6.13 -5.06 10.45
C THR A 122 -7.04 -4.08 11.15
N VAL A 123 -8.34 -4.28 10.98
CA VAL A 123 -9.38 -3.53 11.67
C VAL A 123 -9.43 -3.91 13.14
N VAL A 124 -9.42 -2.90 14.00
CA VAL A 124 -9.62 -3.06 15.44
C VAL A 124 -10.81 -2.21 15.85
N TYR A 125 -11.91 -2.89 16.18
CA TYR A 125 -13.12 -2.26 16.69
C TYR A 125 -12.89 -1.77 18.12
N ARG A 126 -13.09 -0.48 18.35
CA ARG A 126 -13.09 0.12 19.68
C ARG A 126 -14.38 0.93 19.84
N PRO A 127 -14.88 1.11 21.08
CA PRO A 127 -16.17 1.76 21.32
C PRO A 127 -16.30 3.17 20.73
N VAL A 128 -15.19 3.90 20.63
CA VAL A 128 -15.17 5.29 20.18
C VAL A 128 -14.76 5.43 18.71
N LEU A 129 -13.80 4.62 18.26
CA LEU A 129 -13.19 4.79 16.94
C LEU A 129 -12.63 3.46 16.44
N THR A 130 -13.08 3.02 15.28
CA THR A 130 -12.55 1.83 14.62
C THR A 130 -11.27 2.19 13.89
N THR A 131 -10.14 1.68 14.39
CA THR A 131 -8.80 2.01 13.88
C THR A 131 -8.25 0.89 13.01
N VAL A 132 -7.31 1.23 12.14
CA VAL A 132 -6.49 0.24 11.44
C VAL A 132 -5.16 0.14 12.17
N GLU A 133 -4.79 -1.08 12.58
CA GLU A 133 -3.57 -1.38 13.33
C GLU A 133 -2.76 -2.44 12.60
N LEU A 134 -1.45 -2.51 12.88
CA LEU A 134 -0.63 -3.63 12.41
C LEU A 134 -0.82 -4.83 13.36
N ARG A 135 -1.44 -5.91 12.88
CA ARG A 135 -1.73 -7.12 13.68
C ARG A 135 -1.25 -8.40 12.99
N PRO A 136 -1.09 -9.53 13.71
CA PRO A 136 -0.75 -10.80 13.09
C PRO A 136 -1.78 -11.17 12.04
N ILE A 137 -1.35 -11.84 10.98
CA ILE A 137 -2.28 -12.36 9.98
C ILE A 137 -3.29 -13.29 10.68
N ASN A 138 -4.56 -13.14 10.33
CA ASN A 138 -5.72 -13.89 10.83
C ASN A 138 -6.20 -13.47 12.23
N SER A 139 -5.78 -12.30 12.73
CA SER A 139 -6.23 -11.79 14.02
C SER A 139 -7.54 -10.98 13.95
N GLY A 140 -8.16 -10.83 12.78
CA GLY A 140 -9.35 -10.00 12.59
C GLY A 140 -9.63 -9.68 11.12
N PRO A 141 -10.52 -8.70 10.84
CA PRO A 141 -10.79 -8.25 9.47
C PRO A 141 -9.57 -7.52 8.89
N GLN A 142 -8.99 -8.09 7.83
CA GLN A 142 -7.68 -7.68 7.28
C GLN A 142 -7.62 -7.78 5.76
N LYS A 143 -8.76 -8.09 5.10
CA LYS A 143 -8.85 -8.22 3.65
C LYS A 143 -9.38 -6.92 3.08
N TRP A 144 -8.60 -6.35 2.17
CA TRP A 144 -8.83 -5.04 1.58
C TRP A 144 -9.00 -5.17 0.07
N ASP A 145 -9.89 -4.36 -0.48
CA ASP A 145 -10.03 -4.15 -1.91
C ASP A 145 -9.47 -2.78 -2.28
N ILE A 146 -8.53 -2.75 -3.22
CA ILE A 146 -7.93 -1.53 -3.74
C ILE A 146 -8.77 -1.06 -4.92
N VAL A 147 -9.63 -0.07 -4.69
CA VAL A 147 -10.59 0.44 -5.68
C VAL A 147 -9.97 1.63 -6.39
N LYS A 148 -9.78 1.54 -7.70
CA LYS A 148 -9.28 2.67 -8.50
C LYS A 148 -10.30 3.82 -8.51
N VAL A 149 -9.82 5.04 -8.36
CA VAL A 149 -10.62 6.28 -8.47
C VAL A 149 -10.57 6.82 -9.89
#